data_AF-A0A813LLP4-F1
#
_entry.id   AF-A0A813LLP4-F1
#
_cell.length_a   1.000
_cell.length_b   1.000
_cell.length_c   1.000
_cell.angle_alpha   90.00
_cell.angle_beta   90.00
_cell.angle_gamma   90.00
#
_symmetry.space_group_name_H-M   'P 1'
#
loop_
_entity.id
_entity.type
_entity.pdbx_description
1 polymer ?
#
loop_
_entity_poly.entity_id
_entity_poly.type
_entity_poly.pdbx_seq_one_letter_code
_entity_poly.pdbx_strand_id
1 'polypeptide(L)'
;MMARKASKEKAHAKDWAQYLDSIQRALGWLALASKEKPVLAIMGLKEPLISVPGEVSKQISPRTRTVLGVSEAADSAEKRWSQRPVDDLHDFTAEFIERGYHNEYCNWRDGYLKWRKGESKGAHGENMEKTHLANRPSSFEYWYPTVSSFTFRRTCTYWIGVLYIEGCLMFIWQSVFTTAWPDAPPRMVYFLSKMPIFIGSCIFGSGIYMGYLELINMDTDNSDGRVNFLWCDWSALLKLLREEEESSDEQSDGSSKNKVYWYQPVSSVVGWVIYLAGAIFYQIGNTADMFDMPADLHVMIVEYNVKIGGFCFFLGGVCEVLHNRLWATPPTTFVWYASILNFLGGIGFGLSAFPNLTGSWGTPIWVGGTLMFLVAAMLSLFMWRGEQFGLSLISNLNRVSRDKGTQIVVRKDEARNITEIGINPLLMADKSDDDQKLDDIDKHVQAKLSIRGLLFVVMCVLGGTAQLLDLCEVCAAPWEFESSPNTRVQHLIVEVTGGIVNVIGIHLIILLNSICVEVPEEQPYRFLTFSMHFLLTAITFRNLMSLWILLQDEWD
;
A
#
# COMPACT_ATOMS: atom_id res chain seq x y z
N MET A 1 -37.92 44.69 6.53
CA MET A 1 -36.61 44.15 6.10
C MET A 1 -35.96 43.31 7.21
N MET A 2 -35.79 43.85 8.43
CA MET A 2 -35.21 43.08 9.56
C MET A 2 -35.95 41.77 9.90
N ALA A 3 -37.28 41.75 9.91
CA ALA A 3 -38.04 40.51 10.16
C ALA A 3 -37.81 39.42 9.10
N ARG A 4 -37.54 39.81 7.85
CA ARG A 4 -37.21 38.88 6.75
C ARG A 4 -35.78 38.34 6.88
N LYS A 5 -34.85 39.14 7.40
CA LYS A 5 -33.48 38.73 7.73
C LYS A 5 -33.49 37.71 8.89
N ALA A 6 -34.16 38.05 9.99
CA ALA A 6 -34.31 37.17 11.15
C ALA A 6 -35.01 35.83 10.83
N SER A 7 -35.98 35.84 9.90
CA SER A 7 -36.63 34.61 9.43
C SER A 7 -35.68 33.74 8.59
N LYS A 8 -34.80 34.33 7.78
CA LYS A 8 -33.80 33.59 7.01
C LYS A 8 -32.71 33.01 7.91
N GLU A 9 -32.23 33.80 8.87
CA GLU A 9 -31.25 33.36 9.88
C GLU A 9 -31.78 32.19 10.71
N LYS A 10 -33.06 32.22 11.14
CA LYS A 10 -33.70 31.09 11.83
C LYS A 10 -33.84 29.84 10.97
N ALA A 11 -34.12 29.98 9.67
CA ALA A 11 -34.20 28.84 8.77
C ALA A 11 -32.81 28.21 8.57
N HIS A 12 -31.79 29.04 8.33
CA HIS A 12 -30.41 28.60 8.17
C HIS A 12 -29.87 27.89 9.42
N ALA A 13 -30.13 28.44 10.62
CA ALA A 13 -29.72 27.81 11.88
C ALA A 13 -30.38 26.44 12.10
N LYS A 14 -31.61 26.24 11.61
CA LYS A 14 -32.32 24.95 11.71
C LYS A 14 -31.72 23.91 10.76
N ASP A 15 -31.39 24.30 9.54
CA ASP A 15 -30.73 23.42 8.56
C ASP A 15 -29.34 23.00 9.06
N TRP A 16 -28.61 23.93 9.69
CA TRP A 16 -27.33 23.67 10.35
C TRP A 16 -27.42 22.68 11.50
N ALA A 17 -28.41 22.84 12.38
CA ALA A 17 -28.60 21.90 13.48
C ALA A 17 -28.89 20.48 12.97
N GLN A 18 -29.64 20.34 11.86
CA GLN A 18 -29.87 19.04 11.22
C GLN A 18 -28.61 18.47 10.57
N TYR A 19 -27.77 19.30 9.95
CA TYR A 19 -26.51 18.85 9.35
C TYR A 19 -25.51 18.37 10.41
N LEU A 20 -25.32 19.13 11.49
CA LEU A 20 -24.47 18.74 12.61
C LEU A 20 -24.97 17.47 13.31
N ASP A 21 -26.29 17.34 13.51
CA ASP A 21 -26.90 16.11 14.03
C ASP A 21 -26.67 14.92 13.07
N SER A 22 -26.68 15.14 11.75
CA SER A 22 -26.36 14.08 10.76
C SER A 22 -24.89 13.65 10.83
N ILE A 23 -23.96 14.59 10.96
CA ILE A 23 -22.53 14.29 11.16
C ILE A 23 -22.33 13.57 12.49
N GLN A 24 -22.92 14.07 13.57
CA GLN A 24 -22.79 13.48 14.89
C GLN A 24 -23.40 12.08 14.97
N ARG A 25 -24.50 11.83 14.25
CA ARG A 25 -25.06 10.49 14.05
C ARG A 25 -24.12 9.61 13.22
N ALA A 26 -23.55 10.10 12.13
CA ALA A 26 -22.59 9.32 11.33
C ALA A 26 -21.34 8.94 12.15
N LEU A 27 -20.77 9.89 12.89
CA LEU A 27 -19.68 9.65 13.83
C LEU A 27 -20.11 8.72 14.99
N GLY A 28 -21.34 8.86 15.47
CA GLY A 28 -21.95 7.99 16.47
C GLY A 28 -22.12 6.55 15.98
N TRP A 29 -22.53 6.35 14.72
CA TRP A 29 -22.58 5.05 14.06
C TRP A 29 -21.20 4.43 13.90
N LEU A 30 -20.19 5.21 13.54
CA LEU A 30 -18.79 4.77 13.48
C LEU A 30 -18.26 4.38 14.88
N ALA A 31 -18.61 5.15 15.91
CA ALA A 31 -18.25 4.86 17.31
C ALA A 31 -19.05 3.70 17.93
N LEU A 32 -20.26 3.42 17.44
CA LEU A 32 -21.05 2.23 17.80
C LEU A 32 -20.53 0.99 17.09
N ALA A 33 -20.15 1.10 15.82
CA ALA A 33 -19.47 0.04 15.08
C ALA A 33 -18.11 -0.35 15.71
N SER A 34 -17.47 0.56 16.45
CA SER A 34 -16.26 0.26 17.24
C SER A 34 -16.53 -0.27 18.65
N LYS A 35 -17.76 -0.14 19.17
CA LYS A 35 -18.18 -0.58 20.52
C LYS A 35 -18.88 -1.93 20.53
N GLU A 36 -19.39 -2.42 19.41
CA GLU A 36 -19.77 -3.83 19.32
C GLU A 36 -18.51 -4.70 19.44
N LYS A 37 -18.63 -5.78 20.23
CA LYS A 37 -17.57 -6.70 20.71
C LYS A 37 -16.33 -6.76 19.81
N PRO A 38 -15.12 -6.74 20.40
CA PRO A 38 -13.93 -6.38 19.67
C PRO A 38 -13.78 -7.29 18.46
N VAL A 39 -13.56 -6.68 17.29
CA VAL A 39 -13.14 -7.35 16.07
C VAL A 39 -12.02 -8.38 16.35
N LEU A 40 -11.21 -8.17 17.40
CA LEU A 40 -10.23 -9.12 17.96
C LEU A 40 -10.81 -10.48 18.42
N ALA A 41 -12.03 -10.54 18.99
CA ALA A 41 -12.66 -11.78 19.45
C ALA A 41 -13.24 -12.62 18.30
N ILE A 42 -13.65 -11.98 17.20
CA ILE A 42 -14.02 -12.68 15.95
C ILE A 42 -12.76 -13.12 15.19
N MET A 43 -11.63 -12.44 15.38
CA MET A 43 -10.34 -12.73 14.76
C MET A 43 -9.52 -13.86 15.41
N GLY A 44 -9.98 -14.47 16.51
CA GLY A 44 -9.30 -15.63 17.12
C GLY A 44 -7.89 -15.35 17.66
N LEU A 45 -7.49 -14.08 17.81
CA LEU A 45 -6.19 -13.70 18.34
C LEU A 45 -6.26 -13.71 19.87
N LYS A 46 -5.76 -14.78 20.50
CA LYS A 46 -5.43 -14.78 21.93
C LYS A 46 -4.15 -13.96 22.14
N GLU A 47 -4.20 -12.96 23.00
CA GLU A 47 -2.98 -12.33 23.53
C GLU A 47 -2.17 -13.37 24.30
N PRO A 48 -0.84 -13.47 24.12
CA PRO A 48 -0.02 -14.28 24.99
C PRO A 48 0.07 -13.60 26.36
N LEU A 49 -0.32 -14.35 27.40
CA LEU A 49 -0.07 -14.03 28.80
C LEU A 49 1.44 -13.97 29.01
N ILE A 50 1.96 -12.76 29.26
CA ILE A 50 3.35 -12.54 29.68
C ILE A 50 3.48 -13.09 31.10
N SER A 51 4.01 -14.31 31.25
CA SER A 51 4.57 -14.77 32.50
C SER A 51 6.04 -14.35 32.58
N VAL A 52 6.35 -13.54 33.58
CA VAL A 52 7.74 -13.25 33.99
C VAL A 52 8.26 -14.46 34.79
N PRO A 53 9.47 -14.94 34.48
CA PRO A 53 10.36 -15.34 35.56
C PRO A 53 11.71 -14.62 35.46
N GLY A 54 12.21 -14.27 36.63
CA GLY A 54 13.52 -13.66 36.79
C GLY A 54 14.67 -14.67 36.84
N GLU A 55 15.81 -14.10 37.22
CA GLU A 55 17.10 -14.69 37.59
C GLU A 55 18.23 -14.78 36.55
N VAL A 56 19.08 -13.75 36.71
CA VAL A 56 20.53 -13.63 36.53
C VAL A 56 21.34 -14.91 36.77
N SER A 57 22.20 -15.30 35.81
CA SER A 57 23.66 -15.63 35.90
C SER A 57 24.04 -16.37 34.61
N LYS A 58 25.21 -16.27 33.93
CA LYS A 58 26.60 -16.04 34.31
C LYS A 58 27.38 -15.60 33.06
N GLN A 59 28.38 -14.76 33.25
CA GLN A 59 29.40 -14.40 32.25
C GLN A 59 30.14 -15.65 31.73
N ILE A 60 30.27 -15.75 30.40
CA ILE A 60 31.29 -16.56 29.73
C ILE A 60 32.12 -15.62 28.86
N SER A 61 33.44 -15.65 29.06
CA SER A 61 34.42 -14.80 28.37
C SER A 61 34.53 -15.13 26.87
N PRO A 62 34.79 -14.15 25.98
CA PRO A 62 35.04 -14.46 24.58
C PRO A 62 36.45 -15.05 24.41
N ARG A 63 36.51 -16.18 23.70
CA ARG A 63 37.73 -16.84 23.28
C ARG A 63 38.25 -16.13 22.03
N THR A 64 39.35 -15.40 22.16
CA THR A 64 40.07 -14.76 21.06
C THR A 64 40.54 -15.83 20.07
N ARG A 65 39.95 -15.87 18.87
CA ARG A 65 40.42 -16.70 17.76
C ARG A 65 41.24 -15.80 16.83
N THR A 66 42.55 -15.92 16.92
CA THR A 66 43.49 -15.31 15.99
C THR A 66 43.25 -15.89 14.60
N VAL A 67 42.65 -15.12 13.71
CA VAL A 67 42.54 -15.44 12.28
C VAL A 67 43.85 -15.01 11.62
N LEU A 68 44.65 -15.99 11.23
CA LEU A 68 45.80 -15.81 10.34
C LEU A 68 45.30 -15.36 8.97
N GLY A 69 45.98 -14.36 8.41
CA GLY A 69 45.62 -13.69 7.17
C GLY A 69 45.46 -14.64 5.99
N VAL A 70 44.35 -14.45 5.28
CA VAL A 70 44.16 -14.97 3.92
C VAL A 70 44.22 -13.78 2.98
N SER A 71 45.19 -13.87 2.09
CA SER A 71 45.54 -12.96 0.99
C SER A 71 44.34 -12.58 0.13
N GLU A 72 44.28 -11.29 -0.20
CA GLU A 72 43.56 -10.73 -1.35
C GLU A 72 43.96 -11.46 -2.64
N ALA A 73 43.06 -12.26 -3.21
CA ALA A 73 43.21 -12.83 -4.57
C ALA A 73 41.88 -13.40 -5.13
N ALA A 74 40.73 -12.80 -4.81
CA ALA A 74 39.42 -13.41 -5.09
C ALA A 74 38.49 -12.60 -6.01
N ASP A 75 38.98 -11.62 -6.76
CA ASP A 75 38.12 -10.75 -7.62
C ASP A 75 38.37 -10.88 -9.13
N SER A 76 38.94 -11.98 -9.62
CA SER A 76 39.14 -12.18 -11.07
C SER A 76 38.78 -13.58 -11.60
N ALA A 77 37.99 -14.36 -10.86
CA ALA A 77 37.61 -15.73 -11.24
C ALA A 77 36.22 -15.82 -11.89
N GLU A 78 35.79 -14.78 -12.61
CA GLU A 78 34.54 -14.83 -13.35
C GLU A 78 34.72 -15.54 -14.71
N LYS A 79 34.16 -16.75 -14.79
CA LYS A 79 33.73 -17.47 -16.00
C LYS A 79 34.74 -17.56 -17.17
N ARG A 80 35.86 -18.24 -16.95
CA ARG A 80 36.45 -19.07 -18.03
C ARG A 80 35.87 -20.47 -17.92
N TRP A 81 34.72 -20.69 -18.57
CA TRP A 81 34.39 -22.04 -19.04
C TRP A 81 35.58 -22.48 -19.87
N SER A 82 36.18 -23.62 -19.54
CA SER A 82 37.44 -24.05 -20.14
C SER A 82 37.29 -24.08 -21.66
N GLN A 83 37.90 -23.12 -22.37
CA GLN A 83 38.10 -23.20 -23.82
C GLN A 83 39.19 -24.22 -24.16
N ARG A 84 39.30 -25.31 -23.39
CA ARG A 84 40.10 -26.43 -23.80
C ARG A 84 39.36 -27.07 -24.97
N PRO A 85 39.99 -27.23 -26.14
CA PRO A 85 39.43 -28.06 -27.21
C PRO A 85 38.96 -29.38 -26.59
N VAL A 86 37.84 -29.93 -27.07
CA VAL A 86 37.34 -31.23 -26.58
C VAL A 86 38.43 -32.31 -26.69
N ASP A 87 39.34 -32.13 -27.65
CA ASP A 87 40.49 -32.99 -27.92
C ASP A 87 41.62 -32.90 -26.86
N ASP A 88 41.56 -31.91 -25.96
CA ASP A 88 42.53 -31.66 -24.88
C ASP A 88 41.98 -32.11 -23.50
N LEU A 89 40.82 -32.77 -23.49
CA LEU A 89 40.29 -33.46 -22.32
C LEU A 89 41.00 -34.81 -22.18
N HIS A 90 41.56 -35.06 -21.00
CA HIS A 90 42.23 -36.32 -20.70
C HIS A 90 41.27 -37.49 -20.90
N ASP A 91 41.64 -38.44 -21.76
CA ASP A 91 40.83 -39.63 -22.00
C ASP A 91 40.97 -40.61 -20.82
N PHE A 92 40.02 -40.53 -19.90
CA PHE A 92 39.96 -41.40 -18.74
C PHE A 92 39.53 -42.84 -19.07
N THR A 93 39.28 -43.19 -20.34
CA THR A 93 38.80 -44.52 -20.73
C THR A 93 39.68 -45.65 -20.18
N ALA A 94 41.00 -45.49 -20.24
CA ALA A 94 41.93 -46.48 -19.69
C ALA A 94 41.80 -46.64 -18.16
N GLU A 95 41.69 -45.54 -17.41
CA GLU A 95 41.48 -45.56 -15.96
C GLU A 95 40.11 -46.15 -15.58
N PHE A 96 39.07 -45.86 -16.36
CA PHE A 96 37.73 -46.43 -16.16
C PHE A 96 37.72 -47.95 -16.39
N ILE A 97 38.50 -48.44 -17.37
CA ILE A 97 38.66 -49.88 -17.63
C ILE A 97 39.43 -50.53 -16.49
N GLU A 98 40.57 -49.95 -16.08
CA GLU A 98 41.42 -50.48 -15.01
C GLU A 98 40.65 -50.60 -13.68
N ARG A 99 39.80 -49.62 -13.37
CA ARG A 99 38.99 -49.60 -12.15
C ARG A 99 37.67 -50.38 -12.25
N GLY A 100 37.37 -50.99 -13.40
CA GLY A 100 36.17 -51.82 -13.60
C GLY A 100 34.86 -51.05 -13.80
N TYR A 101 34.90 -49.72 -13.88
CA TYR A 101 33.72 -48.85 -14.05
C TYR A 101 33.29 -48.68 -15.50
N HIS A 102 34.12 -49.08 -16.48
CA HIS A 102 33.84 -48.88 -17.90
C HIS A 102 32.48 -49.48 -18.33
N ASN A 103 32.13 -50.66 -17.84
CA ASN A 103 30.85 -51.29 -18.15
C ASN A 103 29.66 -50.53 -17.54
N GLU A 104 29.80 -50.01 -16.33
CA GLU A 104 28.77 -49.19 -15.67
C GLU A 104 28.56 -47.87 -16.42
N TYR A 105 29.65 -47.23 -16.85
CA TYR A 105 29.60 -46.03 -17.68
C TYR A 105 28.95 -46.29 -19.05
N CYS A 106 29.32 -47.36 -19.76
CA CYS A 106 28.69 -47.72 -21.03
C CYS A 106 27.19 -47.99 -20.86
N ASN A 107 26.79 -48.70 -19.79
CA ASN A 107 25.39 -48.95 -19.48
C ASN A 107 24.62 -47.66 -19.17
N TRP A 108 25.21 -46.74 -18.39
CA TRP A 108 24.63 -45.43 -18.12
C TRP A 108 24.49 -44.58 -19.39
N ARG A 109 25.56 -44.49 -20.20
CA ARG A 109 25.58 -43.72 -21.45
C ARG A 109 24.54 -44.24 -22.43
N ASP A 110 24.47 -45.56 -22.61
CA ASP A 110 23.52 -46.19 -23.51
C ASP A 110 22.08 -46.05 -22.97
N GLY A 111 21.89 -46.10 -21.64
CA GLY A 111 20.63 -45.75 -20.99
C GLY A 111 20.20 -44.30 -21.22
N TYR A 112 21.14 -43.35 -21.11
CA TYR A 112 20.91 -41.93 -21.37
C TYR A 112 20.60 -41.64 -22.85
N LEU A 113 21.31 -42.31 -23.77
CA LEU A 113 21.04 -42.23 -25.21
C LEU A 113 19.68 -42.84 -25.57
N LYS A 114 19.32 -43.99 -24.98
CA LYS A 114 17.99 -44.59 -25.15
C LYS A 114 16.88 -43.70 -24.57
N TRP A 115 17.13 -43.04 -23.44
CA TRP A 115 16.25 -42.03 -22.86
C TRP A 115 16.07 -40.83 -23.81
N ARG A 116 17.15 -40.29 -24.40
CA ARG A 116 17.07 -39.20 -25.41
C ARG A 116 16.43 -39.63 -26.74
N LYS A 117 16.50 -40.91 -27.09
CA LYS A 117 15.87 -41.48 -28.30
C LYS A 117 14.42 -41.93 -28.05
N GLY A 118 13.90 -41.80 -26.82
CA GLY A 118 12.52 -42.16 -26.48
C GLY A 118 12.23 -43.66 -26.42
N GLU A 119 13.25 -44.52 -26.30
CA GLU A 119 13.10 -45.99 -26.33
C GLU A 119 12.74 -46.61 -24.97
N SER A 120 13.19 -46.01 -23.87
CA SER A 120 12.59 -46.30 -22.56
C SER A 120 11.27 -45.52 -22.48
N LYS A 121 10.38 -45.86 -21.55
CA LYS A 121 9.31 -44.95 -21.09
C LYS A 121 9.90 -43.68 -20.39
N GLY A 122 11.06 -43.22 -20.85
CA GLY A 122 11.84 -42.09 -20.38
C GLY A 122 11.22 -40.77 -20.82
N ALA A 123 11.31 -39.79 -19.93
CA ALA A 123 10.66 -38.48 -19.96
C ALA A 123 9.12 -38.45 -19.96
N HIS A 124 8.42 -39.59 -19.97
CA HIS A 124 7.02 -39.65 -19.53
C HIS A 124 6.96 -39.59 -18.00
N GLY A 125 7.20 -38.40 -17.44
CA GLY A 125 7.00 -38.14 -16.02
C GLY A 125 7.94 -37.11 -15.39
N GLU A 126 9.05 -36.77 -16.05
CA GLU A 126 10.04 -35.80 -15.51
C GLU A 126 10.01 -34.43 -16.22
N ASN A 127 9.71 -34.41 -17.52
CA ASN A 127 9.46 -33.20 -18.32
C ASN A 127 8.01 -33.17 -18.85
N MET A 128 7.08 -33.86 -18.19
CA MET A 128 5.67 -33.60 -18.49
C MET A 128 5.32 -32.22 -17.96
N GLU A 129 4.43 -31.52 -18.65
CA GLU A 129 3.85 -30.26 -18.18
C GLU A 129 3.40 -30.40 -16.71
N LYS A 130 2.83 -31.56 -16.34
CA LYS A 130 2.50 -31.92 -14.96
C LYS A 130 3.68 -31.90 -13.99
N THR A 131 4.88 -32.31 -14.40
CA THR A 131 6.07 -32.31 -13.55
C THR A 131 6.66 -30.91 -13.43
N HIS A 132 6.61 -30.12 -14.50
CA HIS A 132 6.93 -28.69 -14.43
C HIS A 132 5.95 -27.94 -13.55
N LEU A 133 4.66 -28.27 -13.60
CA LEU A 133 3.61 -27.73 -12.72
C LEU A 133 3.78 -28.22 -11.27
N ALA A 134 4.17 -29.48 -11.05
CA ALA A 134 4.42 -30.03 -9.71
C ALA A 134 5.73 -29.49 -9.09
N ASN A 135 6.73 -29.19 -9.92
CA ASN A 135 7.97 -28.53 -9.55
C ASN A 135 7.88 -27.01 -9.71
N ARG A 136 6.68 -26.44 -9.96
CA ARG A 136 6.55 -24.99 -9.97
C ARG A 136 6.92 -24.50 -8.57
N PRO A 137 7.68 -23.40 -8.49
CA PRO A 137 7.92 -22.72 -7.23
C PRO A 137 6.60 -22.57 -6.47
N SER A 138 6.66 -22.65 -5.15
CA SER A 138 5.50 -22.38 -4.29
C SER A 138 4.79 -21.11 -4.77
N SER A 139 3.45 -21.01 -4.60
CA SER A 139 2.69 -19.82 -5.00
C SER A 139 3.36 -18.53 -4.51
N PHE A 140 4.01 -18.59 -3.35
CA PHE A 140 4.86 -17.54 -2.82
C PHE A 140 6.04 -17.14 -3.70
N GLU A 141 6.93 -18.07 -4.06
CA GLU A 141 8.11 -17.79 -4.88
C GLU A 141 7.73 -17.26 -6.27
N TYR A 142 6.56 -17.67 -6.79
CA TYR A 142 6.04 -17.12 -8.03
C TYR A 142 5.71 -15.63 -7.91
N TRP A 143 4.98 -15.26 -6.86
CA TRP A 143 4.59 -13.87 -6.64
C TRP A 143 5.77 -13.04 -6.13
N TYR A 144 6.68 -13.60 -5.34
CA TYR A 144 7.79 -12.90 -4.72
C TYR A 144 9.12 -13.57 -5.06
N PRO A 145 9.55 -13.53 -6.34
CA PRO A 145 10.74 -14.25 -6.79
C PRO A 145 12.02 -13.73 -6.12
N THR A 146 12.02 -12.47 -5.68
CA THR A 146 13.18 -11.78 -5.11
C THR A 146 12.80 -10.87 -3.95
N VAL A 147 13.76 -10.64 -3.03
CA VAL A 147 13.63 -9.67 -1.92
C VAL A 147 13.30 -8.27 -2.44
N SER A 148 13.87 -7.91 -3.59
CA SER A 148 13.58 -6.65 -4.29
C SER A 148 12.10 -6.53 -4.64
N SER A 149 11.52 -7.57 -5.26
CA SER A 149 10.11 -7.61 -5.65
C SER A 149 9.16 -7.53 -4.44
N PHE A 150 9.47 -8.28 -3.38
CA PHE A 150 8.71 -8.20 -2.11
C PHE A 150 8.76 -6.79 -1.50
N THR A 151 9.96 -6.21 -1.40
CA THR A 151 10.17 -4.87 -0.82
C THR A 151 9.46 -3.80 -1.64
N PHE A 152 9.53 -3.90 -2.97
CA PHE A 152 8.86 -2.98 -3.89
C PHE A 152 7.35 -2.97 -3.66
N ARG A 153 6.70 -4.15 -3.64
CA ARG A 153 5.25 -4.24 -3.44
C ARG A 153 4.83 -3.76 -2.05
N ARG A 154 5.53 -4.22 -1.02
CA ARG A 154 5.34 -3.74 0.36
C ARG A 154 5.43 -2.22 0.46
N THR A 155 6.37 -1.61 -0.25
CA THR A 155 6.55 -0.14 -0.28
C THR A 155 5.40 0.54 -1.03
N CYS A 156 5.01 0.01 -2.20
CA CYS A 156 3.89 0.55 -2.97
C CYS A 156 2.59 0.51 -2.15
N THR A 157 2.22 -0.65 -1.61
CA THR A 157 1.01 -0.82 -0.78
C THR A 157 0.96 0.15 0.40
N TYR A 158 2.10 0.36 1.08
CA TYR A 158 2.19 1.34 2.18
C TYR A 158 1.84 2.74 1.71
N TRP A 159 2.51 3.21 0.64
CA TRP A 159 2.33 4.56 0.11
C TRP A 159 0.95 4.75 -0.50
N ILE A 160 0.35 3.73 -1.12
CA ILE A 160 -1.04 3.80 -1.60
C ILE A 160 -1.97 4.15 -0.44
N GLY A 161 -1.88 3.43 0.69
CA GLY A 161 -2.70 3.71 1.87
C GLY A 161 -2.47 5.11 2.44
N VAL A 162 -1.21 5.53 2.60
CA VAL A 162 -0.84 6.87 3.09
C VAL A 162 -1.39 7.98 2.20
N LEU A 163 -1.12 7.91 0.89
CA LEU A 163 -1.51 8.92 -0.09
C LEU A 163 -3.04 9.00 -0.23
N TYR A 164 -3.75 7.87 -0.12
CA TYR A 164 -5.21 7.89 -0.13
C TYR A 164 -5.80 8.57 1.10
N ILE A 165 -5.27 8.29 2.29
CA ILE A 165 -5.74 8.96 3.52
C ILE A 165 -5.54 10.46 3.40
N GLU A 166 -4.33 10.91 3.06
CA GLU A 166 -4.00 12.33 2.93
C GLU A 166 -4.84 13.03 1.85
N GLY A 167 -4.96 12.43 0.66
CA GLY A 167 -5.80 12.95 -0.41
C GLY A 167 -7.27 13.09 -0.01
N CYS A 168 -7.83 12.09 0.68
CA CYS A 168 -9.22 12.15 1.17
C CYS A 168 -9.42 13.24 2.22
N LEU A 169 -8.47 13.44 3.13
CA LEU A 169 -8.55 14.49 4.14
C LEU A 169 -8.54 15.88 3.48
N MET A 170 -7.71 16.08 2.46
CA MET A 170 -7.67 17.31 1.67
C MET A 170 -8.98 17.58 0.92
N PHE A 171 -9.66 16.53 0.44
CA PHE A 171 -10.99 16.67 -0.15
C PHE A 171 -12.03 17.12 0.88
N ILE A 172 -12.17 16.46 2.02
CA ILE A 172 -13.21 16.80 3.03
C ILE A 172 -13.26 18.30 3.36
N TRP A 173 -12.08 18.93 3.36
CA TRP A 173 -11.88 20.33 3.68
C TRP A 173 -12.69 21.33 2.84
N GLN A 174 -12.82 21.11 1.52
CA GLN A 174 -13.63 21.99 0.66
C GLN A 174 -15.07 22.12 1.19
N SER A 175 -15.66 21.01 1.61
CA SER A 175 -17.05 20.99 2.06
C SER A 175 -17.22 21.70 3.40
N VAL A 176 -16.20 21.63 4.27
CA VAL A 176 -16.18 22.40 5.51
C VAL A 176 -16.29 23.88 5.17
N PHE A 177 -15.44 24.42 4.30
CA PHE A 177 -15.47 25.85 3.99
C PHE A 177 -16.68 26.30 3.18
N THR A 178 -17.00 25.60 2.10
CA THR A 178 -18.13 25.97 1.22
C THR A 178 -19.47 25.88 1.92
N THR A 179 -19.61 25.00 2.91
CA THR A 179 -20.83 24.89 3.71
C THR A 179 -20.76 25.84 4.90
N ALA A 180 -19.73 25.73 5.76
CA ALA A 180 -19.62 26.44 7.05
C ALA A 180 -19.47 27.95 6.93
N TRP A 181 -18.92 28.43 5.82
CA TRP A 181 -18.61 29.84 5.67
C TRP A 181 -19.03 30.39 4.30
N PRO A 182 -20.36 30.53 4.07
CA PRO A 182 -20.88 30.95 2.77
C PRO A 182 -20.52 32.40 2.41
N ASP A 183 -20.22 33.23 3.40
CA ASP A 183 -19.87 34.65 3.25
C ASP A 183 -18.35 34.89 3.21
N ALA A 184 -17.53 33.82 3.15
CA ALA A 184 -16.07 33.95 3.09
C ALA A 184 -15.62 34.80 1.90
N PRO A 185 -14.60 35.66 2.06
CA PRO A 185 -14.04 36.43 0.95
C PRO A 185 -13.68 35.52 -0.24
N PRO A 186 -13.96 35.91 -1.49
CA PRO A 186 -13.71 35.05 -2.66
C PRO A 186 -12.28 34.52 -2.75
N ARG A 187 -11.31 35.31 -2.30
CA ARG A 187 -9.90 34.91 -2.18
C ARG A 187 -9.71 33.77 -1.19
N MET A 188 -10.32 33.85 -0.01
CA MET A 188 -10.24 32.78 0.99
C MET A 188 -10.91 31.52 0.49
N VAL A 189 -12.09 31.64 -0.13
CA VAL A 189 -12.76 30.50 -0.79
C VAL A 189 -11.82 29.86 -1.79
N TYR A 190 -11.16 30.62 -2.66
CA TYR A 190 -10.20 30.08 -3.63
C TYR A 190 -9.08 29.27 -2.96
N PHE A 191 -8.37 29.85 -2.00
CA PHE A 191 -7.21 29.20 -1.39
C PHE A 191 -7.58 28.09 -0.39
N LEU A 192 -8.73 28.16 0.27
CA LEU A 192 -9.14 27.17 1.28
C LEU A 192 -10.06 26.09 0.73
N SER A 193 -10.56 26.25 -0.50
CA SER A 193 -11.31 25.19 -1.20
C SER A 193 -10.55 24.64 -2.41
N LYS A 194 -10.24 25.46 -3.41
CA LYS A 194 -9.67 24.99 -4.69
C LYS A 194 -8.27 24.42 -4.55
N MET A 195 -7.39 25.11 -3.80
CA MET A 195 -6.02 24.63 -3.59
C MET A 195 -5.97 23.27 -2.85
N PRO A 196 -6.70 23.07 -1.74
CA PRO A 196 -6.77 21.77 -1.09
C PRO A 196 -7.28 20.64 -2.00
N ILE A 197 -8.30 20.90 -2.83
CA ILE A 197 -8.79 19.90 -3.80
C ILE A 197 -7.71 19.57 -4.83
N PHE A 198 -7.03 20.58 -5.36
CA PHE A 198 -5.96 20.38 -6.33
C PHE A 198 -4.81 19.55 -5.73
N ILE A 199 -4.34 19.91 -4.54
CA ILE A 199 -3.28 19.18 -3.83
C ILE A 199 -3.75 17.76 -3.49
N GLY A 200 -4.95 17.61 -2.94
CA GLY A 200 -5.55 16.33 -2.62
C GLY A 200 -5.68 15.41 -3.84
N SER A 201 -6.00 15.98 -5.01
CA SER A 201 -6.08 15.24 -6.27
C SER A 201 -4.73 14.75 -6.75
N CYS A 202 -3.68 15.58 -6.63
CA CYS A 202 -2.31 15.17 -6.94
C CYS A 202 -1.86 14.01 -6.03
N ILE A 203 -2.11 14.12 -4.72
CA ILE A 203 -1.72 13.12 -3.73
C ILE A 203 -2.51 11.82 -3.93
N PHE A 204 -3.83 11.89 -4.01
CA PHE A 204 -4.69 10.73 -4.24
C PHE A 204 -4.38 10.05 -5.59
N GLY A 205 -4.20 10.84 -6.64
CA GLY A 205 -3.80 10.37 -7.97
C GLY A 205 -2.44 9.68 -7.96
N SER A 206 -1.48 10.17 -7.16
CA SER A 206 -0.19 9.51 -6.96
C SER A 206 -0.35 8.13 -6.30
N GLY A 207 -1.28 7.99 -5.35
CA GLY A 207 -1.64 6.69 -4.77
C GLY A 207 -2.19 5.73 -5.83
N ILE A 208 -3.07 6.19 -6.72
CA ILE A 208 -3.62 5.36 -7.81
C ILE A 208 -2.52 4.93 -8.77
N TYR A 209 -1.62 5.86 -9.11
CA TYR A 209 -0.48 5.57 -9.95
C TYR A 209 0.46 4.53 -9.30
N MET A 210 0.68 4.57 -7.99
CA MET A 210 1.46 3.53 -7.30
C MET A 210 0.79 2.15 -7.37
N GLY A 211 -0.54 2.08 -7.30
CA GLY A 211 -1.26 0.81 -7.49
C GLY A 211 -1.20 0.30 -8.93
N TYR A 212 -1.26 1.21 -9.91
CA TYR A 212 -0.99 0.88 -11.31
C TYR A 212 0.47 0.43 -11.52
N LEU A 213 1.42 1.08 -10.85
CA LEU A 213 2.84 0.74 -10.89
C LEU A 213 3.09 -0.67 -10.33
N GLU A 214 2.43 -1.02 -9.23
CA GLU A 214 2.46 -2.39 -8.68
C GLU A 214 1.94 -3.41 -9.71
N LEU A 215 0.83 -3.11 -10.38
CA LEU A 215 0.23 -3.98 -11.39
C LEU A 215 1.17 -4.23 -12.59
N ILE A 216 1.74 -3.18 -13.18
CA ILE A 216 2.57 -3.31 -14.40
C ILE A 216 3.95 -3.92 -14.11
N ASN A 217 4.34 -4.04 -12.85
CA ASN A 217 5.58 -4.68 -12.41
C ASN A 217 5.35 -6.07 -11.78
N MET A 218 4.19 -6.70 -12.00
CA MET A 218 3.97 -8.05 -11.44
C MET A 218 4.88 -9.11 -12.06
N ASP A 219 5.18 -9.03 -13.37
CA ASP A 219 5.99 -10.00 -14.13
C ASP A 219 7.47 -9.56 -14.29
N THR A 220 7.84 -8.41 -13.72
CA THR A 220 9.19 -7.89 -13.87
C THR A 220 10.08 -8.40 -12.75
N ASP A 221 11.17 -9.07 -13.09
CA ASP A 221 12.20 -9.37 -12.10
C ASP A 221 12.94 -8.07 -11.75
N ASN A 222 12.58 -7.50 -10.59
CA ASN A 222 13.18 -6.28 -10.07
C ASN A 222 14.63 -6.50 -9.58
N SER A 223 15.22 -7.70 -9.72
CA SER A 223 16.62 -7.97 -9.40
C SER A 223 17.59 -7.14 -10.26
N ASP A 224 17.24 -6.93 -11.53
CA ASP A 224 18.04 -6.14 -12.49
C ASP A 224 17.86 -4.62 -12.31
N GLY A 225 17.07 -4.19 -11.32
CA GLY A 225 16.72 -2.79 -11.10
C GLY A 225 15.84 -2.19 -12.21
N ARG A 226 15.30 -3.03 -13.11
CA ARG A 226 14.39 -2.61 -14.17
C ARG A 226 12.98 -2.54 -13.59
N VAL A 227 12.44 -1.32 -13.51
CA VAL A 227 11.05 -1.08 -13.13
C VAL A 227 10.35 -0.45 -14.33
N ASN A 228 9.19 -1.00 -14.70
CA ASN A 228 8.31 -0.43 -15.69
C ASN A 228 7.53 0.74 -15.06
N PHE A 229 7.57 1.91 -15.69
CA PHE A 229 6.86 3.10 -15.18
C PHE A 229 5.55 3.39 -15.91
N LEU A 230 5.42 2.96 -17.17
CA LEU A 230 4.30 3.35 -18.02
C LEU A 230 3.46 2.16 -18.52
N TRP A 231 4.11 1.04 -18.83
CA TRP A 231 3.50 -0.03 -19.60
C TRP A 231 4.10 -1.40 -19.25
N CYS A 232 3.29 -2.45 -19.42
CA CYS A 232 3.73 -3.85 -19.38
C CYS A 232 3.11 -4.63 -20.55
N ASP A 233 3.63 -5.81 -20.84
CA ASP A 233 2.95 -6.72 -21.77
C ASP A 233 1.67 -7.27 -21.12
N TRP A 234 0.53 -6.63 -21.42
CA TRP A 234 -0.78 -7.05 -20.91
C TRP A 234 -1.12 -8.51 -21.26
N SER A 235 -0.63 -9.03 -22.37
CA SER A 235 -0.88 -10.42 -22.76
C SER A 235 -0.12 -11.36 -21.83
N ALA A 236 1.15 -11.06 -21.55
CA ALA A 236 1.94 -11.78 -20.56
C ALA A 236 1.33 -11.68 -19.16
N LEU A 237 0.89 -10.48 -18.76
CA LEU A 237 0.24 -10.25 -17.47
C LEU A 237 -1.07 -11.05 -17.30
N LEU A 238 -1.94 -11.03 -18.32
CA LEU A 238 -3.19 -11.79 -18.30
C LEU A 238 -2.92 -13.29 -18.33
N LYS A 239 -1.87 -13.73 -19.02
CA LYS A 239 -1.45 -15.14 -19.03
C LYS A 239 -0.94 -15.55 -17.65
N LEU A 240 -0.07 -14.76 -17.03
CA LEU A 240 0.43 -14.93 -15.66
C LEU A 240 -0.74 -15.06 -14.67
N LEU A 241 -1.71 -14.17 -14.76
CA LEU A 241 -2.89 -14.19 -13.89
C LEU A 241 -3.87 -15.34 -14.20
N ARG A 242 -3.85 -15.92 -15.40
CA ARG A 242 -4.70 -17.05 -15.81
C ARG A 242 -4.07 -18.41 -15.49
N GLU A 243 -2.75 -18.55 -15.63
CA GLU A 243 -2.05 -19.83 -15.39
C GLU A 243 -2.19 -20.34 -13.95
N GLU A 244 -2.53 -19.48 -12.99
CA GLU A 244 -2.89 -19.85 -11.61
C GLU A 244 -4.24 -20.59 -11.50
N GLU A 245 -5.16 -20.36 -12.45
CA GLU A 245 -6.47 -21.03 -12.51
C GLU A 245 -6.32 -22.51 -12.88
N GLU A 246 -5.43 -22.83 -13.81
CA GLU A 246 -5.27 -24.19 -14.34
C GLU A 246 -4.50 -25.10 -13.38
N SER A 247 -3.51 -24.57 -12.66
CA SER A 247 -2.69 -25.37 -11.73
C SER A 247 -3.47 -25.83 -10.50
N SER A 248 -4.53 -25.11 -10.13
CA SER A 248 -5.32 -25.44 -8.94
C SER A 248 -6.25 -26.64 -9.19
N ASP A 249 -6.77 -26.86 -10.41
CA ASP A 249 -7.82 -27.87 -10.64
C ASP A 249 -7.36 -29.33 -10.55
N GLU A 250 -6.09 -29.67 -10.80
CA GLU A 250 -5.65 -31.08 -10.90
C GLU A 250 -5.38 -31.79 -9.55
N GLN A 251 -5.22 -31.09 -8.42
CA GLN A 251 -4.59 -31.70 -7.23
C GLN A 251 -5.41 -31.75 -5.93
N SER A 252 -6.72 -31.46 -5.91
CA SER A 252 -7.47 -31.51 -4.63
C SER A 252 -8.41 -32.69 -4.46
N ASP A 253 -8.12 -33.41 -3.39
CA ASP A 253 -8.93 -34.41 -2.73
C ASP A 253 -10.14 -33.79 -1.99
N GLY A 254 -11.20 -33.42 -2.74
CA GLY A 254 -12.55 -33.12 -2.23
C GLY A 254 -12.76 -31.93 -1.25
N SER A 255 -11.69 -31.34 -0.73
CA SER A 255 -11.73 -30.29 0.28
C SER A 255 -11.81 -28.90 -0.37
N SER A 256 -13.02 -28.33 -0.38
CA SER A 256 -13.38 -26.92 -0.60
C SER A 256 -12.31 -26.04 -1.30
N LYS A 257 -12.19 -26.19 -2.62
CA LYS A 257 -11.31 -25.36 -3.45
C LYS A 257 -11.81 -23.92 -3.59
N ASN A 258 -10.93 -22.96 -3.32
CA ASN A 258 -11.08 -21.58 -3.76
C ASN A 258 -10.83 -21.49 -5.27
N LYS A 259 -11.87 -21.69 -6.08
CA LYS A 259 -11.79 -21.51 -7.54
C LYS A 259 -11.41 -20.06 -7.87
N VAL A 260 -10.30 -19.87 -8.59
CA VAL A 260 -9.97 -18.59 -9.25
C VAL A 260 -10.89 -18.47 -10.47
N TYR A 261 -11.37 -17.26 -10.78
CA TYR A 261 -12.28 -17.06 -11.92
C TYR A 261 -11.63 -16.18 -12.98
N TRP A 262 -11.85 -16.53 -14.25
CA TRP A 262 -11.34 -15.80 -15.42
C TRP A 262 -11.52 -14.28 -15.41
N TYR A 263 -12.54 -13.75 -14.72
CA TYR A 263 -12.80 -12.31 -14.66
C TYR A 263 -11.94 -11.57 -13.64
N GLN A 264 -11.34 -12.26 -12.65
CA GLN A 264 -10.54 -11.59 -11.61
C GLN A 264 -9.30 -10.89 -12.21
N PRO A 265 -8.51 -11.54 -13.10
CA PRO A 265 -7.39 -10.87 -13.78
C PRO A 265 -7.81 -9.65 -14.59
N VAL A 266 -8.90 -9.80 -15.34
CA VAL A 266 -9.40 -8.75 -16.22
C VAL A 266 -9.91 -7.57 -15.39
N SER A 267 -10.62 -7.83 -14.30
CA SER A 267 -11.11 -6.77 -13.41
C SER A 267 -9.97 -6.06 -12.68
N SER A 268 -8.86 -6.73 -12.36
CA SER A 268 -7.66 -6.08 -11.81
C SER A 268 -7.08 -5.06 -12.78
N VAL A 269 -6.83 -5.49 -14.02
CA VAL A 269 -6.23 -4.67 -15.07
C VAL A 269 -7.14 -3.50 -15.43
N VAL A 270 -8.40 -3.81 -15.75
CA VAL A 270 -9.40 -2.81 -16.12
C VAL A 270 -9.65 -1.85 -14.95
N GLY A 271 -9.73 -2.35 -13.72
CA GLY A 271 -9.94 -1.53 -12.52
C GLY A 271 -8.85 -0.48 -12.32
N TRP A 272 -7.58 -0.88 -12.32
CA TRP A 272 -6.46 0.07 -12.15
C TRP A 272 -6.34 1.06 -13.31
N VAL A 273 -6.52 0.60 -14.56
CA VAL A 273 -6.49 1.49 -15.74
C VAL A 273 -7.62 2.52 -15.68
N ILE A 274 -8.83 2.09 -15.32
CA ILE A 274 -9.98 2.98 -15.17
C ILE A 274 -9.77 3.98 -14.03
N TYR A 275 -9.27 3.54 -12.87
CA TYR A 275 -8.94 4.46 -11.78
C TYR A 275 -7.88 5.48 -12.18
N LEU A 276 -6.83 5.06 -12.87
CA LEU A 276 -5.78 5.97 -13.35
C LEU A 276 -6.34 6.99 -14.35
N ALA A 277 -7.16 6.53 -15.31
CA ALA A 277 -7.84 7.43 -16.23
C ALA A 277 -8.75 8.41 -15.47
N GLY A 278 -9.49 7.92 -14.48
CA GLY A 278 -10.35 8.73 -13.62
C GLY A 278 -9.58 9.82 -12.89
N ALA A 279 -8.45 9.47 -12.28
CA ALA A 279 -7.54 10.40 -11.61
C ALA A 279 -7.00 11.47 -12.55
N ILE A 280 -6.57 11.09 -13.77
CA ILE A 280 -6.05 12.03 -14.76
C ILE A 280 -7.14 13.03 -15.17
N PHE A 281 -8.35 12.58 -15.50
CA PHE A 281 -9.44 13.47 -15.87
C PHE A 281 -9.84 14.39 -14.71
N TYR A 282 -9.96 13.83 -13.50
CA TYR A 282 -10.26 14.62 -12.31
C TYR A 282 -9.18 15.70 -12.05
N GLN A 283 -7.90 15.35 -12.21
CA GLN A 283 -6.78 16.28 -12.08
C GLN A 283 -6.81 17.37 -13.16
N ILE A 284 -7.11 17.04 -14.42
CA ILE A 284 -7.27 18.02 -15.49
C ILE A 284 -8.36 19.02 -15.13
N GLY A 285 -9.52 18.54 -14.67
CA GLY A 285 -10.62 19.38 -14.24
C GLY A 285 -10.25 20.30 -13.08
N ASN A 286 -9.61 19.78 -12.04
CA ASN A 286 -9.22 20.57 -10.86
C ASN A 286 -8.10 21.55 -11.16
N THR A 287 -7.15 21.19 -12.04
CA THR A 287 -6.10 22.11 -12.49
C THR A 287 -6.70 23.24 -13.31
N ALA A 288 -7.64 22.93 -14.20
CA ALA A 288 -8.33 23.93 -15.01
C ALA A 288 -9.17 24.88 -14.12
N ASP A 289 -9.86 24.37 -13.10
CA ASP A 289 -10.66 25.19 -12.17
C ASP A 289 -9.84 26.21 -11.35
N MET A 290 -8.50 26.10 -11.37
CA MET A 290 -7.60 27.09 -10.77
C MET A 290 -7.52 28.40 -11.57
N PHE A 291 -7.99 28.41 -12.83
CA PHE A 291 -7.88 29.55 -13.74
C PHE A 291 -9.25 30.14 -14.07
N ASP A 292 -9.31 31.47 -14.20
CA ASP A 292 -10.49 32.16 -14.71
C ASP A 292 -10.65 31.86 -16.20
N MET A 293 -11.83 31.38 -16.60
CA MET A 293 -12.13 31.06 -17.99
C MET A 293 -13.59 31.36 -18.37
N PRO A 294 -13.89 31.55 -19.67
CA PRO A 294 -15.25 31.70 -20.15
C PRO A 294 -16.12 30.51 -19.75
N ALA A 295 -17.41 30.74 -19.48
CA ALA A 295 -18.34 29.73 -18.99
C ALA A 295 -18.38 28.46 -19.86
N ASP A 296 -18.39 28.62 -21.19
CA ASP A 296 -18.40 27.48 -22.11
C ASP A 296 -17.15 26.61 -21.98
N LEU A 297 -15.99 27.24 -21.75
CA LEU A 297 -14.72 26.54 -21.55
C LEU A 297 -14.67 25.87 -20.18
N HIS A 298 -15.24 26.51 -19.15
CA HIS A 298 -15.36 25.93 -17.81
C HIS A 298 -16.20 24.65 -17.82
N VAL A 299 -17.37 24.68 -18.45
CA VAL A 299 -18.21 23.48 -18.62
C VAL A 299 -17.44 22.39 -19.39
N MET A 300 -16.72 22.76 -20.44
CA MET A 300 -16.00 21.80 -21.28
C MET A 300 -14.82 21.14 -20.57
N ILE A 301 -13.96 21.93 -19.91
CA ILE A 301 -12.68 21.47 -19.37
C ILE A 301 -12.80 21.10 -17.88
N VAL A 302 -13.59 21.81 -17.09
CA VAL A 302 -13.75 21.49 -15.67
C VAL A 302 -14.85 20.45 -15.50
N GLU A 303 -16.09 20.80 -15.84
CA GLU A 303 -17.23 19.95 -15.47
C GLU A 303 -17.22 18.58 -16.15
N TYR A 304 -16.97 18.50 -17.47
CA TYR A 304 -16.97 17.20 -18.14
C TYR A 304 -15.84 16.29 -17.67
N ASN A 305 -14.64 16.83 -17.44
CA ASN A 305 -13.53 16.03 -16.94
C ASN A 305 -13.77 15.54 -15.51
N VAL A 306 -14.38 16.35 -14.64
CA VAL A 306 -14.81 15.92 -13.30
C VAL A 306 -15.90 14.84 -13.38
N LYS A 307 -16.88 14.97 -14.29
CA LYS A 307 -17.94 13.97 -14.53
C LYS A 307 -17.37 12.64 -15.04
N ILE A 308 -16.46 12.69 -16.01
CA ILE A 308 -15.77 11.50 -16.54
C ILE A 308 -14.93 10.86 -15.45
N GLY A 309 -14.17 11.66 -14.70
CA GLY A 309 -13.36 11.19 -13.57
C GLY A 309 -14.19 10.47 -12.51
N GLY A 310 -15.27 11.10 -12.05
CA GLY A 310 -16.22 10.51 -11.09
C GLY A 310 -16.85 9.20 -11.60
N PHE A 311 -17.22 9.14 -12.88
CA PHE A 311 -17.75 7.92 -13.49
C PHE A 311 -16.71 6.80 -13.58
N CYS A 312 -15.45 7.13 -13.90
CA CYS A 312 -14.36 6.17 -13.84
C CYS A 312 -14.15 5.62 -12.43
N PHE A 313 -14.19 6.44 -11.38
CA PHE A 313 -14.10 5.95 -9.99
C PHE A 313 -15.21 4.95 -9.65
N PHE A 314 -16.44 5.21 -10.10
CA PHE A 314 -17.54 4.25 -9.96
C PHE A 314 -17.23 2.91 -10.66
N LEU A 315 -16.78 2.95 -11.93
CA LEU A 315 -16.45 1.74 -12.69
C LEU A 315 -15.25 0.97 -12.09
N GLY A 316 -14.24 1.66 -11.57
CA GLY A 316 -13.14 1.05 -10.82
C GLY A 316 -13.65 0.32 -9.57
N GLY A 317 -14.60 0.94 -8.85
CA GLY A 317 -15.28 0.32 -7.72
C GLY A 317 -16.09 -0.93 -8.12
N VAL A 318 -16.77 -0.91 -9.27
CA VAL A 318 -17.42 -2.12 -9.84
C VAL A 318 -16.41 -3.23 -10.07
N CYS A 319 -15.23 -2.89 -10.62
CA CYS A 319 -14.16 -3.85 -10.85
C CYS A 319 -13.67 -4.47 -9.53
N GLU A 320 -13.60 -3.73 -8.43
CA GLU A 320 -13.27 -4.26 -7.10
C GLU A 320 -14.33 -5.23 -6.56
N VAL A 321 -15.61 -4.87 -6.69
CA VAL A 321 -16.74 -5.72 -6.29
C VAL A 321 -16.70 -7.04 -7.06
N LEU A 322 -16.44 -6.96 -8.38
CA LEU A 322 -16.23 -8.10 -9.28
C LEU A 322 -15.03 -8.94 -8.87
N HIS A 323 -13.86 -8.30 -8.73
CA HIS A 323 -12.61 -8.96 -8.40
C HIS A 323 -12.70 -9.77 -7.09
N ASN A 324 -13.34 -9.22 -6.06
CA ASN A 324 -13.46 -9.85 -4.74
C ASN A 324 -14.75 -10.65 -4.53
N ARG A 325 -15.61 -10.74 -5.55
CA ARG A 325 -16.85 -11.52 -5.51
C ARG A 325 -17.71 -11.21 -4.30
N LEU A 326 -17.94 -9.92 -4.00
CA LEU A 326 -18.64 -9.53 -2.76
C LEU A 326 -20.07 -10.10 -2.69
N TRP A 327 -20.68 -10.46 -3.83
CA TRP A 327 -21.99 -11.13 -3.87
C TRP A 327 -21.95 -12.60 -3.42
N ALA A 328 -20.78 -13.22 -3.41
CA ALA A 328 -20.60 -14.64 -3.12
C ALA A 328 -19.71 -14.90 -1.89
N THR A 329 -19.13 -13.85 -1.29
CA THR A 329 -18.26 -13.97 -0.12
C THR A 329 -18.83 -13.18 1.06
N PRO A 330 -18.78 -13.73 2.29
CA PRO A 330 -19.26 -13.02 3.47
C PRO A 330 -18.31 -11.87 3.85
N PRO A 331 -18.81 -10.83 4.56
CA PRO A 331 -18.04 -9.64 4.94
C PRO A 331 -17.08 -9.92 6.13
N THR A 332 -16.10 -10.78 5.91
CA THR A 332 -15.20 -11.27 6.98
C THR A 332 -13.76 -10.76 6.87
N THR A 333 -13.42 -10.07 5.78
CA THR A 333 -12.03 -9.64 5.51
C THR A 333 -11.96 -8.15 5.23
N PHE A 334 -10.81 -7.53 5.54
CA PHE A 334 -10.58 -6.11 5.24
C PHE A 334 -10.71 -5.80 3.76
N VAL A 335 -10.27 -6.70 2.88
CA VAL A 335 -10.43 -6.60 1.42
C VAL A 335 -11.90 -6.43 1.03
N TRP A 336 -12.79 -7.21 1.64
CA TRP A 336 -14.23 -7.11 1.38
C TRP A 336 -14.76 -5.72 1.73
N TYR A 337 -14.43 -5.22 2.93
CA TYR A 337 -14.86 -3.90 3.39
C TYR A 337 -14.25 -2.77 2.58
N ALA A 338 -12.96 -2.83 2.26
CA ALA A 338 -12.31 -1.84 1.41
C ALA A 338 -12.97 -1.77 0.02
N SER A 339 -13.29 -2.91 -0.59
CA SER A 339 -13.94 -2.94 -1.91
C SER A 339 -15.35 -2.37 -1.92
N ILE A 340 -16.18 -2.68 -0.93
CA ILE A 340 -17.52 -2.09 -0.88
C ILE A 340 -17.45 -0.59 -0.59
N LEU A 341 -16.52 -0.15 0.26
CA LEU A 341 -16.33 1.25 0.58
C LEU A 341 -15.81 2.04 -0.62
N ASN A 342 -14.86 1.53 -1.39
CA ASN A 342 -14.40 2.14 -2.64
C ASN A 342 -15.53 2.22 -3.67
N PHE A 343 -16.37 1.18 -3.78
CA PHE A 343 -17.53 1.20 -4.66
C PHE A 343 -18.56 2.27 -4.25
N LEU A 344 -18.94 2.33 -2.97
CA LEU A 344 -19.85 3.35 -2.47
C LEU A 344 -19.26 4.76 -2.56
N GLY A 345 -17.95 4.90 -2.32
CA GLY A 345 -17.18 6.12 -2.54
C GLY A 345 -17.26 6.60 -3.99
N GLY A 346 -17.03 5.68 -4.93
CA GLY A 346 -17.15 5.93 -6.37
C GLY A 346 -18.56 6.34 -6.79
N ILE A 347 -19.62 5.75 -6.22
CA ILE A 347 -21.00 6.21 -6.42
C ILE A 347 -21.17 7.64 -5.91
N GLY A 348 -20.67 7.94 -4.71
CA GLY A 348 -20.74 9.29 -4.12
C GLY A 348 -20.11 10.34 -5.03
N PHE A 349 -18.86 10.12 -5.45
CA PHE A 349 -18.15 11.00 -6.38
C PHE A 349 -18.84 11.12 -7.74
N GLY A 350 -19.30 10.00 -8.30
CA GLY A 350 -20.02 9.97 -9.57
C GLY A 350 -21.30 10.80 -9.52
N LEU A 351 -22.13 10.61 -8.48
CA LEU A 351 -23.38 11.36 -8.32
C LEU A 351 -23.13 12.84 -8.02
N SER A 352 -22.14 13.19 -7.20
CA SER A 352 -21.82 14.58 -6.89
C SER A 352 -21.35 15.37 -8.11
N ALA A 353 -20.79 14.71 -9.13
CA ALA A 353 -20.39 15.37 -10.38
C ALA A 353 -21.59 15.82 -11.24
N PHE A 354 -22.81 15.38 -10.91
CA PHE A 354 -24.05 15.80 -11.58
C PHE A 354 -24.92 16.65 -10.64
N PRO A 355 -24.61 17.95 -10.47
CA PRO A 355 -25.35 18.82 -9.55
C PRO A 355 -26.84 18.94 -9.89
N ASN A 356 -27.21 18.82 -11.17
CA ASN A 356 -28.61 18.82 -11.61
C ASN A 356 -29.40 17.61 -11.08
N LEU A 357 -28.73 16.49 -10.80
CA LEU A 357 -29.36 15.28 -10.27
C LEU A 357 -29.46 15.31 -8.74
N THR A 358 -28.44 15.86 -8.07
CA THR A 358 -28.31 15.81 -6.61
C THR A 358 -28.86 17.06 -5.90
N GLY A 359 -28.91 18.22 -6.58
CA GLY A 359 -29.36 19.48 -5.98
C GLY A 359 -28.56 19.82 -4.72
N SER A 360 -29.26 20.16 -3.63
CA SER A 360 -28.64 20.45 -2.33
C SER A 360 -27.95 19.26 -1.67
N TRP A 361 -28.19 18.03 -2.15
CA TRP A 361 -27.53 16.83 -1.65
C TRP A 361 -26.16 16.59 -2.27
N GLY A 362 -25.73 17.38 -3.26
CA GLY A 362 -24.44 17.21 -3.92
C GLY A 362 -23.26 17.21 -2.94
N THR A 363 -23.17 18.23 -2.09
CA THR A 363 -22.09 18.35 -1.09
C THR A 363 -22.13 17.21 -0.04
N PRO A 364 -23.26 16.90 0.63
CA PRO A 364 -23.31 15.75 1.53
C PRO A 364 -22.96 14.40 0.89
N ILE A 365 -23.43 14.16 -0.34
CA ILE A 365 -23.11 12.92 -1.09
C ILE A 365 -21.61 12.85 -1.36
N TRP A 366 -21.00 13.95 -1.76
CA TRP A 366 -19.56 14.04 -1.99
C TRP A 366 -18.75 13.77 -0.71
N VAL A 367 -19.08 14.45 0.40
CA VAL A 367 -18.44 14.22 1.71
C VAL A 367 -18.58 12.76 2.12
N GLY A 368 -19.80 12.20 1.99
CA GLY A 368 -20.06 10.79 2.26
C GLY A 368 -19.17 9.87 1.43
N GLY A 369 -19.05 10.13 0.13
CA GLY A 369 -18.17 9.37 -0.77
C GLY A 369 -16.70 9.43 -0.36
N THR A 370 -16.20 10.63 -0.04
CA THR A 370 -14.83 10.85 0.44
C THR A 370 -14.55 10.12 1.76
N LEU A 371 -15.50 10.13 2.69
CA LEU A 371 -15.37 9.40 3.95
C LEU A 371 -15.29 7.89 3.72
N MET A 372 -16.03 7.34 2.74
CA MET A 372 -15.92 5.91 2.40
C MET A 372 -14.53 5.57 1.86
N PHE A 373 -13.98 6.39 0.96
CA PHE A 373 -12.59 6.22 0.49
C PHE A 373 -11.57 6.35 1.63
N LEU A 374 -11.76 7.30 2.55
CA LEU A 374 -10.89 7.48 3.71
C LEU A 374 -10.87 6.22 4.58
N VAL A 375 -12.03 5.62 4.86
CA VAL A 375 -12.12 4.37 5.62
C VAL A 375 -11.48 3.21 4.85
N ALA A 376 -11.70 3.09 3.54
CA ALA A 376 -11.05 2.08 2.71
C ALA A 376 -9.52 2.23 2.69
N ALA A 377 -9.01 3.46 2.69
CA ALA A 377 -7.59 3.76 2.76
C ALA A 377 -6.97 3.36 4.11
N MET A 378 -7.67 3.61 5.22
CA MET A 378 -7.26 3.10 6.53
C MET A 378 -7.23 1.57 6.56
N LEU A 379 -8.25 0.90 6.03
CA LEU A 379 -8.28 -0.56 5.89
C LEU A 379 -7.12 -1.08 5.03
N SER A 380 -6.71 -0.33 4.01
CA SER A 380 -5.56 -0.66 3.16
C SER A 380 -4.25 -0.65 3.94
N LEU A 381 -4.07 0.25 4.91
CA LEU A 381 -2.92 0.19 5.83
C LEU A 381 -3.01 -0.99 6.81
N PHE A 382 -4.21 -1.36 7.27
CA PHE A 382 -4.39 -2.59 8.06
C PHE A 382 -4.07 -3.84 7.26
N MET A 383 -4.41 -3.85 5.97
CA MET A 383 -4.05 -4.90 5.02
C MET A 383 -2.54 -4.96 4.80
N TRP A 384 -1.88 -3.82 4.59
CA TRP A 384 -0.41 -3.74 4.51
C TRP A 384 0.26 -4.32 5.77
N ARG A 385 -0.24 -3.97 6.96
CA ARG A 385 0.21 -4.54 8.24
C ARG A 385 -0.02 -6.05 8.31
N GLY A 386 -1.07 -6.54 7.69
CA GLY A 386 -1.39 -7.96 7.54
C GLY A 386 -0.71 -8.65 6.36
N GLU A 387 0.30 -8.02 5.74
CA GLU A 387 1.03 -8.52 4.55
C GLU A 387 0.12 -8.83 3.36
N GLN A 388 -1.01 -8.12 3.25
CA GLN A 388 -1.96 -8.18 2.14
C GLN A 388 -1.65 -7.05 1.15
N PHE A 389 -0.57 -7.24 0.38
CA PHE A 389 -0.02 -6.22 -0.51
C PHE A 389 -0.86 -5.95 -1.75
N GLY A 390 -1.63 -6.93 -2.21
CA GLY A 390 -2.47 -6.77 -3.39
C GLY A 390 -3.71 -5.90 -3.22
N LEU A 391 -3.87 -5.31 -2.04
CA LEU A 391 -4.98 -4.42 -1.72
C LEU A 391 -6.35 -5.02 -2.10
N SER A 392 -7.22 -4.25 -2.76
CA SER A 392 -8.51 -4.71 -3.24
C SER A 392 -8.49 -5.22 -4.68
N LEU A 393 -7.63 -4.70 -5.55
CA LEU A 393 -7.63 -5.05 -6.98
C LEU A 393 -6.65 -6.15 -7.38
N ILE A 394 -5.78 -6.63 -6.50
CA ILE A 394 -4.82 -7.71 -6.78
C ILE A 394 -4.92 -8.79 -5.68
N SER A 395 -6.14 -9.24 -5.40
CA SER A 395 -6.44 -10.15 -4.28
C SER A 395 -5.66 -11.47 -4.29
N ASN A 396 -5.12 -11.88 -5.43
CA ASN A 396 -4.25 -13.07 -5.54
C ASN A 396 -2.99 -12.92 -4.67
N LEU A 397 -2.39 -11.73 -4.62
CA LEU A 397 -1.23 -11.44 -3.74
C LEU A 397 -1.57 -11.59 -2.26
N ASN A 398 -2.84 -11.35 -1.88
CA ASN A 398 -3.30 -11.46 -0.49
C ASN A 398 -3.51 -12.92 -0.05
N ARG A 399 -3.59 -13.87 -0.99
CA ARG A 399 -3.80 -15.30 -0.69
C ARG A 399 -2.50 -16.00 -0.34
N VAL A 400 -1.40 -15.56 -0.93
CA VAL A 400 -0.06 -16.10 -0.74
C VAL A 400 0.39 -16.13 0.73
N SER A 401 -0.04 -15.16 1.54
CA SER A 401 0.27 -15.07 2.98
C SER A 401 -0.64 -15.95 3.87
N ARG A 402 -1.72 -16.54 3.32
CA ARG A 402 -2.80 -17.16 4.13
C ARG A 402 -2.69 -18.67 4.35
N ASP A 403 -1.72 -19.35 3.77
CA ASP A 403 -1.51 -20.76 4.08
C ASP A 403 -1.16 -20.88 5.57
N LYS A 404 -2.02 -21.56 6.33
CA LYS A 404 -2.03 -21.49 7.80
C LYS A 404 -0.65 -21.84 8.37
N GLY A 405 0.01 -20.84 8.94
CA GLY A 405 1.29 -21.00 9.62
C GLY A 405 2.52 -20.74 8.76
N THR A 406 2.36 -20.21 7.55
CA THR A 406 3.47 -19.67 6.77
C THR A 406 3.74 -18.24 7.19
N GLN A 407 5.00 -17.95 7.51
CA GLN A 407 5.48 -16.58 7.65
C GLN A 407 6.57 -16.33 6.62
N ILE A 408 6.55 -15.13 6.06
CA ILE A 408 7.56 -14.67 5.11
C ILE A 408 8.81 -14.31 5.90
N VAL A 409 9.86 -15.11 5.77
CA VAL A 409 11.13 -14.87 6.44
C VAL A 409 12.16 -14.51 5.39
N VAL A 410 12.78 -13.35 5.54
CA VAL A 410 13.94 -12.96 4.74
C VAL A 410 15.17 -13.51 5.45
N ARG A 411 15.77 -14.57 4.91
CA ARG A 411 16.98 -15.20 5.45
C ARG A 411 18.20 -14.61 4.75
N LYS A 412 19.17 -14.15 5.53
CA LYS A 412 20.49 -13.78 5.02
C LYS A 412 21.42 -14.97 5.22
N ASP A 413 21.82 -15.62 4.14
CA ASP A 413 22.88 -16.63 4.18
C ASP A 413 24.23 -15.90 4.27
N GLU A 414 24.82 -15.86 5.46
CA GLU A 414 26.11 -15.20 5.70
C GLU A 414 27.25 -15.83 4.88
N ALA A 415 27.19 -17.14 4.60
CA ALA A 415 28.25 -17.82 3.88
C ALA A 415 28.27 -17.43 2.40
N ARG A 416 27.09 -17.15 1.83
CA ARG A 416 26.96 -16.76 0.41
C ARG A 416 26.79 -15.26 0.21
N ASN A 417 26.52 -14.51 1.28
CA ASN A 417 26.06 -13.12 1.24
C ASN A 417 24.83 -12.94 0.33
N ILE A 418 23.97 -13.96 0.26
CA ILE A 418 22.73 -13.95 -0.51
C ILE A 418 21.58 -13.78 0.47
N THR A 419 20.63 -12.92 0.11
CA THR A 419 19.40 -12.74 0.88
C THR A 419 18.28 -13.46 0.14
N GLU A 420 17.75 -14.52 0.72
CA GLU A 420 16.69 -15.35 0.15
C GLU A 420 15.38 -15.12 0.91
N ILE A 421 14.25 -15.10 0.20
CA ILE A 421 12.95 -15.16 0.86
C ILE A 421 12.57 -16.62 1.00
N GLY A 422 12.38 -17.08 2.24
CA GLY A 422 11.86 -18.40 2.54
C GLY A 422 10.48 -18.31 3.19
N ILE A 423 9.62 -19.26 2.88
CA ILE A 423 8.47 -19.56 3.73
C ILE A 423 8.97 -20.43 4.87
N ASN A 424 8.76 -20.02 6.11
CA ASN A 424 8.99 -20.90 7.26
C ASN A 424 7.69 -21.60 7.65
N PRO A 425 7.55 -22.94 7.44
CA PRO A 425 6.39 -23.70 7.88
C PRO A 425 6.48 -23.96 9.39
N LEU A 426 6.37 -22.90 10.19
CA LEU A 426 6.66 -22.92 11.64
C LEU A 426 5.63 -23.66 12.50
N LEU A 427 4.48 -24.03 11.95
CA LEU A 427 3.33 -24.48 12.76
C LEU A 427 2.85 -25.90 12.47
N MET A 428 3.53 -26.64 11.58
CA MET A 428 3.19 -28.04 11.28
C MET A 428 4.24 -29.04 11.77
N ALA A 429 5.39 -28.57 12.26
CA ALA A 429 6.33 -29.43 12.95
C ALA A 429 5.72 -29.82 14.29
N ASP A 430 5.38 -31.10 14.41
CA ASP A 430 4.84 -31.76 15.59
C ASP A 430 5.63 -31.32 16.84
N LYS A 431 4.94 -31.05 17.95
CA LYS A 431 5.48 -30.51 19.22
C LYS A 431 6.39 -31.53 19.97
N SER A 432 7.35 -32.12 19.28
CA SER A 432 8.34 -33.01 19.88
C SER A 432 9.64 -32.24 20.13
N ASP A 433 9.89 -31.89 21.39
CA ASP A 433 11.17 -31.52 22.03
C ASP A 433 12.00 -30.31 21.53
N ASP A 434 11.66 -29.65 20.42
CA ASP A 434 12.48 -28.54 19.87
C ASP A 434 11.95 -27.13 20.21
N ASP A 435 11.30 -26.96 21.37
CA ASP A 435 10.78 -25.67 21.88
C ASP A 435 11.88 -24.58 21.95
N GLN A 436 13.15 -24.98 22.09
CA GLN A 436 14.28 -24.05 22.16
C GLN A 436 14.68 -23.46 20.78
N LYS A 437 14.36 -24.14 19.66
CA LYS A 437 14.56 -23.58 18.31
C LYS A 437 13.47 -22.58 17.91
N LEU A 438 12.28 -22.69 18.48
CA LEU A 438 11.16 -21.78 18.19
C LEU A 438 11.46 -20.35 18.67
N ASP A 439 12.06 -20.19 19.86
CA ASP A 439 12.43 -18.88 20.41
C ASP A 439 13.48 -18.13 19.56
N ASP A 440 14.40 -18.84 18.92
CA ASP A 440 15.39 -18.21 18.03
C ASP A 440 14.82 -17.90 16.64
N ILE A 441 13.82 -18.65 16.19
CA ILE A 441 13.14 -18.35 14.94
C ILE A 441 12.22 -17.14 15.09
N ASP A 442 11.50 -17.01 16.22
CA ASP A 442 10.64 -15.85 16.48
C ASP A 442 11.42 -14.52 16.50
N LYS A 443 12.72 -14.54 16.84
CA LYS A 443 13.60 -13.35 16.74
C LYS A 443 13.96 -12.95 15.30
N HIS A 444 13.77 -13.84 14.32
CA HIS A 444 14.07 -13.60 12.90
C HIS A 444 12.83 -13.41 12.02
N VAL A 445 11.64 -13.54 12.61
CA VAL A 445 10.38 -13.19 11.95
C VAL A 445 10.33 -11.68 11.76
N GLN A 446 9.99 -11.22 10.57
CA GLN A 446 9.89 -9.79 10.30
C GLN A 446 8.92 -9.12 11.27
N ALA A 447 9.43 -8.07 11.91
CA ALA A 447 8.70 -7.05 12.64
C ALA A 447 7.32 -6.74 12.04
N LYS A 448 6.24 -7.21 12.66
CA LYS A 448 4.90 -6.73 12.33
C LYS A 448 4.72 -5.37 12.97
N LEU A 449 4.45 -4.32 12.17
CA LEU A 449 4.19 -2.98 12.70
C LEU A 449 3.14 -3.09 13.81
N SER A 450 3.41 -2.58 15.00
CA SER A 450 2.44 -2.63 16.10
C SER A 450 1.19 -1.78 15.79
N ILE A 451 0.05 -2.01 16.46
CA ILE A 451 -1.15 -1.19 16.20
C ILE A 451 -0.88 0.28 16.55
N ARG A 452 0.00 0.49 17.52
CA ARG A 452 0.52 1.81 17.91
C ARG A 452 1.31 2.44 16.77
N GLY A 453 2.16 1.68 16.08
CA GLY A 453 2.89 2.15 14.90
C GLY A 453 1.94 2.55 13.78
N LEU A 454 0.87 1.79 13.55
CA LEU A 454 -0.14 2.15 12.54
C LEU A 454 -0.89 3.44 12.92
N LEU A 455 -1.33 3.57 14.17
CA LEU A 455 -1.95 4.80 14.67
C LEU A 455 -0.99 5.99 14.57
N PHE A 456 0.30 5.77 14.80
CA PHE A 456 1.32 6.78 14.65
C PHE A 456 1.44 7.26 13.19
N VAL A 457 1.47 6.35 12.21
CA VAL A 457 1.45 6.71 10.78
C VAL A 457 0.21 7.56 10.45
N VAL A 458 -0.98 7.17 10.94
CA VAL A 458 -2.21 7.96 10.73
C VAL A 458 -2.10 9.36 11.36
N MET A 459 -1.52 9.49 12.57
CA MET A 459 -1.27 10.80 13.17
C MET A 459 -0.30 11.65 12.35
N CYS A 460 0.76 11.05 11.80
CA CYS A 460 1.68 11.77 10.90
C CYS A 460 0.95 12.29 9.67
N VAL A 461 0.08 11.48 9.06
CA VAL A 461 -0.71 11.88 7.88
C VAL A 461 -1.67 13.03 8.23
N LEU A 462 -2.33 12.97 9.39
CA LEU A 462 -3.18 14.06 9.88
C LEU A 462 -2.37 15.35 10.09
N GLY A 463 -1.18 15.26 10.69
CA GLY A 463 -0.28 16.39 10.87
C GLY A 463 0.23 16.97 9.54
N GLY A 464 0.57 16.11 8.59
CA GLY A 464 0.99 16.48 7.23
C GLY A 464 -0.12 17.21 6.48
N THR A 465 -1.34 16.66 6.51
CA THR A 465 -2.54 17.28 5.95
C THR A 465 -2.78 18.66 6.59
N ALA A 466 -2.77 18.75 7.92
CA ALA A 466 -2.98 20.01 8.62
C ALA A 466 -1.94 21.07 8.21
N GLN A 467 -0.68 20.68 8.01
CA GLN A 467 0.36 21.60 7.55
C GLN A 467 0.19 22.03 6.09
N LEU A 468 -0.32 21.14 5.22
CA LEU A 468 -0.68 21.51 3.84
C LEU A 468 -1.86 22.49 3.81
N LEU A 469 -2.83 22.32 4.71
CA LEU A 469 -3.96 23.26 4.86
C LEU A 469 -3.50 24.62 5.39
N ASP A 470 -2.62 24.64 6.40
CA ASP A 470 -1.99 25.86 6.93
C ASP A 470 -1.21 26.60 5.81
N LEU A 471 -0.52 25.88 4.92
CA LEU A 471 0.14 26.48 3.76
C LEU A 471 -0.87 27.15 2.80
N CYS A 472 -2.02 26.53 2.59
CA CYS A 472 -3.10 27.10 1.78
C CYS A 472 -3.69 28.35 2.46
N GLU A 473 -3.88 28.31 3.77
CA GLU A 473 -4.37 29.41 4.59
C GLU A 473 -3.44 30.63 4.55
N VAL A 474 -2.12 30.44 4.67
CA VAL A 474 -1.14 31.52 4.56
C VAL A 474 -1.26 32.26 3.22
N CYS A 475 -1.58 31.57 2.13
CA CYS A 475 -1.85 32.20 0.84
C CYS A 475 -3.20 32.94 0.79
N ALA A 476 -4.19 32.43 1.55
CA ALA A 476 -5.52 32.99 1.71
C ALA A 476 -5.54 34.28 2.55
N ALA A 477 -4.66 34.37 3.55
CA ALA A 477 -4.69 35.37 4.59
C ALA A 477 -4.79 36.80 4.02
N PRO A 478 -5.77 37.61 4.46
CA PRO A 478 -5.84 39.00 4.11
C PRO A 478 -4.70 39.74 4.81
N TRP A 479 -3.60 39.97 4.10
CA TRP A 479 -2.47 40.80 4.56
C TRP A 479 -2.82 42.29 4.64
N GLU A 480 -4.09 42.62 4.87
CA GLU A 480 -4.65 43.97 4.85
C GLU A 480 -4.25 44.78 6.09
N PHE A 481 -3.75 44.13 7.14
CA PHE A 481 -3.17 44.80 8.30
C PHE A 481 -1.85 45.51 7.94
N GLU A 482 -1.95 46.82 7.65
CA GLU A 482 -1.03 47.98 7.86
C GLU A 482 0.48 47.83 7.66
N SER A 483 0.96 46.71 7.15
CA SER A 483 2.37 46.45 6.92
C SER A 483 2.75 46.92 5.51
N SER A 484 3.95 47.49 5.39
CA SER A 484 4.51 47.89 4.10
C SER A 484 4.53 46.68 3.13
N PRO A 485 4.42 46.89 1.80
CA PRO A 485 4.43 45.79 0.83
C PRO A 485 5.63 44.84 1.00
N ASN A 486 6.80 45.37 1.39
CA ASN A 486 7.99 44.57 1.65
C ASN A 486 7.84 43.66 2.87
N THR A 487 7.26 44.18 3.95
CA THR A 487 6.99 43.40 5.17
C THR A 487 6.02 42.26 4.89
N ARG A 488 4.98 42.50 4.06
CA ARG A 488 4.03 41.44 3.64
C ARG A 488 4.72 40.30 2.89
N VAL A 489 5.56 40.64 1.91
CA VAL A 489 6.31 39.64 1.14
C VAL A 489 7.26 38.86 2.04
N GLN A 490 7.92 39.53 3.00
CA GLN A 490 8.78 38.86 3.97
C GLN A 490 8.01 37.88 4.85
N HIS A 491 6.86 38.28 5.41
CA HIS A 491 6.01 37.39 6.20
C HIS A 491 5.53 36.19 5.39
N LEU A 492 5.05 36.43 4.17
CA LEU A 492 4.61 35.36 3.27
C LEU A 492 5.76 34.37 3.00
N ILE A 493 6.96 34.85 2.68
CA ILE A 493 8.12 33.99 2.43
C ILE A 493 8.47 33.18 3.68
N VAL A 494 8.49 33.81 4.87
CA VAL A 494 8.84 33.13 6.12
C VAL A 494 7.83 32.04 6.45
N GLU A 495 6.52 32.34 6.40
CA GLU A 495 5.47 31.37 6.73
C GLU A 495 5.38 30.25 5.68
N VAL A 496 5.47 30.56 4.38
CA VAL A 496 5.47 29.54 3.31
C VAL A 496 6.70 28.64 3.43
N THR A 497 7.89 29.22 3.64
CA THR A 497 9.12 28.43 3.78
C THR A 497 9.07 27.56 5.04
N GLY A 498 8.60 28.10 6.16
CA GLY A 498 8.39 27.35 7.40
C GLY A 498 7.39 26.21 7.22
N GLY A 499 6.26 26.47 6.55
CA GLY A 499 5.26 25.48 6.21
C GLY A 499 5.82 24.35 5.35
N ILE A 500 6.55 24.68 4.28
CA ILE A 500 7.21 23.67 3.41
C ILE A 500 8.20 22.80 4.20
N VAL A 501 9.03 23.41 5.04
CA VAL A 501 9.98 22.67 5.88
C VAL A 501 9.24 21.71 6.82
N ASN A 502 8.13 22.14 7.43
CA ASN A 502 7.31 21.28 8.27
C ASN A 502 6.67 20.13 7.48
N VAL A 503 6.11 20.39 6.29
CA VAL A 503 5.56 19.34 5.41
C VAL A 503 6.63 18.30 5.10
N ILE A 504 7.81 18.74 4.65
CA ILE A 504 8.94 17.84 4.34
C ILE A 504 9.35 17.06 5.59
N GLY A 505 9.49 17.73 6.73
CA GLY A 505 9.88 17.08 7.99
C GLY A 505 8.91 15.97 8.40
N ILE A 506 7.60 16.22 8.34
CA ILE A 506 6.57 15.22 8.67
C ILE A 506 6.60 14.05 7.68
N HIS A 507 6.72 14.34 6.38
CA HIS A 507 6.76 13.30 5.35
C HIS A 507 8.04 12.45 5.40
N LEU A 508 9.18 13.03 5.81
CA LEU A 508 10.40 12.28 6.08
C LEU A 508 10.22 11.33 7.27
N ILE A 509 9.43 11.70 8.29
CA ILE A 509 9.07 10.79 9.39
C ILE A 509 8.19 9.64 8.86
N ILE A 510 7.20 9.93 8.01
CA ILE A 510 6.36 8.88 7.37
C ILE A 510 7.22 7.93 6.52
N LEU A 511 8.16 8.48 5.74
CA LEU A 511 9.13 7.72 4.94
C LEU A 511 10.03 6.85 5.82
N LEU A 512 10.56 7.40 6.92
CA LEU A 512 11.39 6.64 7.84
C LEU A 512 10.61 5.46 8.45
N ASN A 513 9.35 5.65 8.83
CA ASN A 513 8.49 4.58 9.34
C ASN A 513 8.14 3.53 8.28
N SER A 514 8.15 3.90 6.99
CA SER A 514 7.96 2.93 5.91
C SER A 514 9.14 1.96 5.78
N ILE A 515 10.35 2.41 6.12
CA ILE A 515 11.60 1.64 6.04
C ILE A 515 11.88 0.91 7.36
N CYS A 516 11.77 1.62 8.48
CA CYS A 516 12.07 1.12 9.82
C CYS A 516 10.77 0.77 10.55
N VAL A 517 10.25 -0.43 10.27
CA VAL A 517 9.03 -0.93 10.95
C VAL A 517 9.27 -1.22 12.42
N GLU A 518 10.50 -1.62 12.76
CA GLU A 518 10.98 -1.72 14.13
C GLU A 518 12.01 -0.63 14.39
N VAL A 519 11.74 0.17 15.41
CA VAL A 519 12.68 1.16 15.92
C VAL A 519 13.67 0.41 16.81
N PRO A 520 14.99 0.48 16.54
CA PRO A 520 15.98 -0.12 17.41
C PRO A 520 15.84 0.40 18.84
N GLU A 521 15.82 -0.50 19.83
CA GLU A 521 15.72 -0.11 21.24
C GLU A 521 16.99 0.60 21.74
N GLU A 522 18.09 0.40 21.02
CA GLU A 522 19.40 0.97 21.31
C GLU A 522 19.43 2.49 21.10
N GLN A 523 20.20 3.17 21.95
CA GLN A 523 20.54 4.58 21.75
C GLN A 523 21.54 4.68 20.59
N PRO A 524 21.46 5.70 19.70
CA PRO A 524 20.63 6.90 19.81
C PRO A 524 19.26 6.82 19.12
N TYR A 525 18.90 5.70 18.48
CA TYR A 525 17.70 5.57 17.64
C TYR A 525 16.40 5.75 18.43
N ARG A 526 16.36 5.21 19.65
CA ARG A 526 15.21 5.38 20.54
C ARG A 526 14.97 6.85 20.91
N PHE A 527 16.02 7.60 21.24
CA PHE A 527 15.92 9.04 21.53
C PHE A 527 15.51 9.83 20.29
N LEU A 528 16.07 9.50 19.12
CA LEU A 528 15.72 10.14 17.85
C LEU A 528 14.22 9.97 17.54
N THR A 529 13.70 8.75 17.66
CA THR A 529 12.28 8.45 17.44
C THR A 529 11.38 9.21 18.41
N PHE A 530 11.74 9.23 19.70
CA PHE A 530 11.02 10.01 20.71
C PHE A 530 11.01 11.51 20.37
N SER A 531 12.14 12.04 19.91
CA SER A 531 12.28 13.44 19.51
C SER A 531 11.41 13.76 18.28
N MET A 532 11.35 12.86 17.30
CA MET A 532 10.47 12.97 16.14
C MET A 532 8.99 12.98 16.54
N HIS A 533 8.58 12.12 17.48
CA HIS A 533 7.21 12.10 18.01
C HIS A 533 6.84 13.43 18.71
N PHE A 534 7.76 13.94 19.54
CA PHE A 534 7.56 15.20 20.24
C PHE A 534 7.44 16.36 19.25
N LEU A 535 8.34 16.44 18.26
CA LEU A 535 8.32 17.46 17.23
C LEU A 535 7.02 17.43 16.41
N LEU A 536 6.58 16.24 15.98
CA LEU A 536 5.33 16.06 15.26
C LEU A 536 4.12 16.54 16.08
N THR A 537 4.09 16.19 17.37
CA THR A 537 3.01 16.59 18.27
C THR A 537 2.98 18.12 18.43
N ALA A 538 4.15 18.75 18.59
CA ALA A 538 4.25 20.20 18.70
C ALA A 538 3.82 20.92 17.42
N ILE A 539 4.25 20.44 16.24
CA ILE A 539 3.84 21.00 14.94
C ILE A 539 2.34 20.83 14.73
N THR A 540 1.80 19.63 14.98
CA THR A 540 0.37 19.36 14.83
C THR A 540 -0.46 20.24 15.76
N PHE A 541 -0.03 20.40 17.02
CA PHE A 541 -0.70 21.27 17.97
C PHE A 541 -0.66 22.74 17.53
N ARG A 542 0.48 23.24 17.06
CA ARG A 542 0.59 24.60 16.48
C ARG A 542 -0.42 24.79 15.34
N ASN A 543 -0.51 23.82 14.43
CA ASN A 543 -1.39 23.93 13.26
C ASN A 543 -2.87 23.88 13.65
N LEU A 544 -3.24 23.04 14.62
CA LEU A 544 -4.60 23.01 15.16
C LEU A 544 -4.97 24.32 15.86
N MET A 545 -4.03 24.94 16.59
CA MET A 545 -4.25 26.25 17.21
C MET A 545 -4.36 27.36 16.17
N SER A 546 -3.55 27.34 15.11
CA SER A 546 -3.64 28.30 13.99
C SER A 546 -5.02 28.24 13.35
N LEU A 547 -5.46 27.03 12.99
CA LEU A 547 -6.76 26.79 12.41
C LEU A 547 -7.92 27.16 13.35
N TRP A 548 -7.78 26.89 14.65
CA TRP A 548 -8.78 27.28 15.64
C TRP A 548 -8.95 28.80 15.71
N ILE A 549 -7.84 29.56 15.72
CA ILE A 549 -7.87 31.03 15.74
C ILE A 549 -8.57 31.57 14.49
N LEU A 550 -8.25 31.03 13.31
CA LEU A 550 -8.92 31.39 12.06
C LEU A 550 -10.44 31.19 12.14
N LEU A 551 -10.88 30.07 12.71
CA LEU A 551 -12.30 29.76 12.85
C LEU A 551 -12.99 30.61 13.93
N GLN A 552 -12.26 31.10 14.93
CA GLN A 552 -12.80 31.91 16.01
C GLN A 552 -13.02 33.37 15.60
N ASP A 553 -12.05 33.97 14.89
CA ASP A 553 -12.10 35.38 14.46
C ASP A 553 -13.31 35.69 13.55
N GLU A 554 -13.92 34.68 12.95
CA GLU A 554 -15.10 34.79 12.09
C GLU A 554 -16.42 34.59 12.82
N TRP A 555 -16.37 33.99 14.01
CA TRP A 555 -17.57 33.72 14.79
C TRP A 555 -18.00 34.91 15.65
N ASP A 556 -17.04 35.77 15.99
CA ASP A 556 -17.21 37.02 16.74
C ASP A 556 -17.48 38.20 15.80
#